data_AF-A0A8T3RJX6-F1
#
_entry.id   AF-A0A8T3RJX6-F1
#
_cell.length_a   1.000
_cell.length_b   1.000
_cell.length_c   1.000
_cell.angle_alpha   90.00
_cell.angle_beta   90.00
_cell.angle_gamma   90.00
#
_symmetry.space_group_name_H-M   'P 1'
#
loop_
_entity.id
_entity.type
_entity.pdbx_description
1 polymer ?
#
loop_
_entity_poly.entity_id
_entity_poly.type
_entity_poly.pdbx_seq_one_letter_code
_entity_poly.pdbx_strand_id
1 'polypeptide(L)' 'SIALRDAFVAVKIPFIEVHLSNIFAREAFRHSSYLSGVAVGIVSGLGPQGYELALQAAIARLRAHATHSPYQEKDGHP' A
#
# COMPACT_ATOMS: atom_id res chain seq x y z
N SER A 1 -10.81 -5.63 11.41
CA SER A 1 -12.06 -6.08 10.77
C SER A 1 -11.72 -7.20 9.80
N ILE A 2 -12.33 -8.38 9.97
CA ILE A 2 -12.07 -9.57 9.13
C ILE A 2 -12.76 -9.42 7.76
N ALA A 3 -14.00 -8.92 7.74
CA ALA A 3 -14.75 -8.71 6.50
C ALA A 3 -14.05 -7.76 5.51
N LEU A 4 -13.41 -6.69 6.00
CA LEU A 4 -12.62 -5.79 5.15
C LEU A 4 -11.35 -6.49 4.61
N ARG A 5 -10.66 -7.26 5.44
CA ARG A 5 -9.48 -8.05 5.01
C ARG A 5 -9.86 -9.00 3.87
N ASP A 6 -10.96 -9.72 4.03
CA ASP A 6 -11.39 -10.72 3.05
C ASP A 6 -11.84 -10.06 1.74
N ALA A 7 -12.47 -8.87 1.80
CA ALA A 7 -12.75 -8.08 0.61
C ALA A 7 -11.46 -7.66 -0.12
N PHE A 8 -10.44 -7.17 0.60
CA PHE A 8 -9.15 -6.81 0.00
C PHE A 8 -8.42 -8.02 -0.62
N VAL A 9 -8.46 -9.18 0.05
CA VAL A 9 -7.88 -10.43 -0.46
C VAL A 9 -8.63 -10.90 -1.72
N ALA A 10 -9.95 -10.79 -1.74
CA ALA A 10 -10.77 -11.23 -2.87
C ALA A 10 -10.54 -10.41 -4.14
N VAL A 11 -10.37 -9.09 -4.03
CA VAL A 11 -10.15 -8.20 -5.20
C VAL A 11 -8.72 -8.25 -5.74
N LYS A 12 -7.76 -8.81 -4.99
CA LYS A 12 -6.33 -8.94 -5.37
C LYS A 12 -5.66 -7.62 -5.77
N ILE A 13 -6.17 -6.49 -5.26
CA ILE A 13 -5.60 -5.17 -5.49
C ILE A 13 -4.58 -4.88 -4.38
N PRO A 14 -3.31 -4.57 -4.71
CA PRO A 14 -2.32 -4.19 -3.71
C PRO A 14 -2.74 -2.89 -3.02
N PHE A 15 -2.68 -2.86 -1.68
CA PHE A 15 -3.04 -1.69 -0.89
C PHE A 15 -1.97 -1.39 0.18
N ILE A 16 -1.96 -0.13 0.65
CA ILE A 16 -1.07 0.36 1.70
C ILE A 16 -1.93 0.83 2.87
N GLU A 17 -1.61 0.38 4.07
CA GLU A 17 -2.33 0.74 5.29
C GLU A 17 -1.76 2.03 5.89
N VAL A 18 -2.62 2.99 6.23
CA VAL A 18 -2.22 4.27 6.82
C VAL A 18 -2.93 4.49 8.15
N HIS A 19 -2.14 4.76 9.19
CA HIS A 19 -2.62 5.15 10.51
C HIS A 19 -2.12 6.54 10.88
N LEU A 20 -3.04 7.46 11.15
CA LEU A 20 -2.70 8.83 11.55
C LEU A 20 -1.84 8.86 12.84
N SER A 21 -2.22 8.05 13.83
CA SER A 21 -1.49 7.93 15.10
C SER A 21 -0.51 6.75 15.08
N ASN A 22 0.52 6.79 15.93
CA ASN A 22 1.45 5.68 16.09
C ASN A 22 0.75 4.55 16.85
N ILE A 23 0.32 3.51 16.13
CA ILE A 23 -0.42 2.40 16.75
C ILE A 23 0.48 1.55 17.65
N PHE A 24 1.80 1.55 17.43
CA PHE A 24 2.77 0.76 18.20
C PHE A 24 3.16 1.41 19.54
N ALA A 25 2.83 2.68 19.75
CA ALA A 25 3.05 3.40 21.00
C ALA A 25 1.81 3.37 21.92
N ARG A 26 0.78 2.60 21.53
CA ARG A 26 -0.53 2.60 22.19
C ARG A 26 -0.74 1.28 22.95
N GLU A 27 -1.98 1.02 23.33
CA GLU A 27 -2.34 -0.21 24.04
C GLU A 27 -2.14 -1.43 23.13
N ALA A 28 -1.68 -2.56 23.69
CA ALA A 28 -1.27 -3.74 22.92
C ALA A 28 -2.33 -4.28 21.94
N PHE A 29 -3.63 -4.08 22.22
CA PHE A 29 -4.71 -4.49 21.32
C PHE A 29 -4.79 -3.65 20.03
N ARG A 30 -4.13 -2.49 19.96
CA ARG A 30 -4.02 -1.64 18.75
C ARG A 30 -2.79 -1.96 17.92
N HIS A 31 -1.86 -2.76 18.46
CA HIS A 31 -0.66 -3.18 17.75
C HIS A 31 -0.99 -4.23 16.66
N SER A 32 -2.18 -4.84 16.75
CA SER A 32 -2.66 -5.83 15.80
C SER A 32 -3.73 -5.24 14.89
N SER A 33 -3.39 -5.07 13.60
CA SER A 33 -4.37 -4.86 12.55
C SER A 33 -4.49 -6.13 11.71
N TYR A 34 -5.73 -6.57 11.50
CA TYR A 34 -6.05 -7.71 10.64
C TYR A 34 -5.71 -7.45 9.16
N LEU A 35 -5.46 -6.18 8.77
CA LEU A 35 -5.12 -5.79 7.40
C LEU A 35 -3.60 -5.81 7.16
N SER A 36 -2.81 -5.57 8.20
CA SER A 36 -1.35 -5.47 8.11
C SER A 36 -0.69 -6.72 7.53
N GLY A 37 -1.25 -7.91 7.77
CA GLY A 37 -0.72 -9.16 7.23
C GLY A 37 -0.97 -9.37 5.73
N VAL A 38 -1.79 -8.54 5.08
CA VAL A 38 -2.10 -8.63 3.63
C VAL A 38 -1.84 -7.32 2.89
N ALA A 39 -1.39 -6.27 3.58
CA ALA A 39 -0.98 -5.01 2.99
C ALA A 39 0.42 -5.11 2.37
N VAL A 40 0.69 -4.28 1.35
CA VAL A 40 2.05 -4.15 0.76
C VAL A 40 3.02 -3.48 1.74
N GLY A 41 2.49 -2.58 2.56
CA GLY A 41 3.25 -1.83 3.56
C GLY A 41 2.31 -1.04 4.46
N ILE A 42 2.87 -0.48 5.54
CA ILE A 42 2.14 0.26 6.56
C ILE A 42 2.87 1.57 6.85
N VAL A 43 2.13 2.68 6.94
CA VAL A 43 2.61 3.96 7.43
C VAL A 43 1.84 4.31 8.71
N SER A 44 2.52 4.56 9.83
CA SER A 44 1.87 4.85 11.11
C SER A 44 2.54 5.99 11.86
N GLY A 45 1.74 6.87 12.47
CA GLY A 45 2.21 7.89 13.39
C GLY A 45 2.69 9.20 12.78
N LEU A 46 2.48 9.39 11.47
CA LEU A 46 2.91 10.58 10.74
C LEU A 46 1.75 11.54 10.41
N GLY A 47 0.59 11.38 11.06
CA GLY A 47 -0.57 12.22 10.81
C GLY A 47 -0.97 12.22 9.33
N PRO A 48 -1.46 13.36 8.79
CA PRO A 48 -1.86 13.48 7.39
C PRO A 48 -0.74 13.18 6.38
N GLN A 49 0.52 13.45 6.73
CA GLN A 49 1.68 13.19 5.87
C GLN A 49 1.81 11.71 5.50
N GLY A 50 1.26 10.80 6.33
CA GLY A 50 1.23 9.37 6.03
C GLY A 50 0.53 9.04 4.70
N TYR A 51 -0.47 9.82 4.29
CA TYR A 51 -1.15 9.64 3.01
C TYR A 51 -0.28 10.01 1.82
N GLU A 52 0.52 11.08 1.93
CA GLU A 52 1.44 11.50 0.87
C GLU A 52 2.52 10.45 0.63
N LEU A 53 3.09 9.91 1.72
CA LEU A 53 4.08 8.84 1.65
C LEU A 53 3.51 7.56 1.05
N ALA A 54 2.29 7.17 1.45
CA ALA A 54 1.60 6.02 0.88
C ALA A 54 1.31 6.22 -0.61
N LEU A 55 0.92 7.43 -1.03
CA LEU A 55 0.70 7.76 -2.43
C LEU A 55 2.00 7.67 -3.25
N GLN A 56 3.10 8.21 -2.74
CA GLN A 56 4.41 8.12 -3.40
C GLN A 56 4.84 6.65 -3.58
N ALA A 57 4.67 5.83 -2.54
CA ALA A 57 4.95 4.40 -2.61
C ALA A 57 4.06 3.68 -3.65
N ALA A 58 2.76 4.02 -3.72
CA ALA A 58 1.84 3.46 -4.70
C ALA A 58 2.25 3.83 -6.14
N ILE A 59 2.63 5.09 -6.39
CA ILE A 59 3.11 5.55 -7.71
C ILE A 59 4.39 4.81 -8.10
N ALA A 60 5.36 4.71 -7.18
CA ALA A 60 6.62 4.01 -7.43
C ALA A 60 6.36 2.54 -7.79
N ARG A 61 5.44 1.88 -7.07
CA ARG A 61 5.03 0.49 -7.36
C ARG A 61 4.39 0.35 -8.74
N LEU A 62 3.46 1.23 -9.10
CA LEU A 62 2.82 1.19 -10.43
C LEU A 62 3.84 1.35 -11.56
N ARG A 63 4.80 2.27 -11.40
CA ARG A 63 5.88 2.47 -12.38
C ARG A 63 6.77 1.24 -12.53
N ALA A 64 7.16 0.60 -11.42
CA ALA A 64 7.96 -0.63 -11.45
C ALA A 64 7.23 -1.82 -12.12
N HIS A 65 5.89 -1.84 -12.08
CA HIS A 65 5.10 -2.83 -12.79
C HIS A 65 4.90 -2.47 -14.27
N ALA A 66 4.83 -1.18 -14.62
CA ALA A 66 4.68 -0.73 -16.01
C ALA A 66 5.94 -0.98 -16.87
N THR A 67 7.14 -1.01 -16.27
CA THR A 67 8.39 -1.33 -16.97
C THR A 67 8.51 -2.80 -17.40
N HIS A 68 7.60 -3.67 -16.98
CA HIS A 68 7.50 -5.06 -17.45
C HIS A 68 6.40 -5.24 -18.52
N SER A 69 5.91 -4.16 -19.13
CA SER A 69 4.97 -4.27 -20.26
C SER A 69 5.71 -4.77 -21.51
N PRO A 70 5.31 -5.89 -22.13
CA PRO A 70 5.94 -6.42 -23.34
C PRO A 70 5.66 -5.57 -24.60
N TYR A 71 5.05 -4.39 -24.44
CA TYR A 71 4.64 -3.51 -25.52
C TYR A 71 5.45 -2.20 -25.63
N GLN A 72 6.51 -2.03 -24.84
CA GLN A 72 7.36 -0.84 -24.84
C GLN A 72 8.67 -1.06 -25.62
N GLU A 73 8.59 -1.24 -26.95
CA GLU A 73 9.75 -1.12 -27.86
C GLU A 73 9.29 -1.17 -29.33
N LYS A 74 8.64 -0.12 -29.85
CA LYS A 74 8.43 0.03 -31.31
C LYS A 74 8.44 1.46 -31.86
N ASP A 75 8.92 2.44 -31.10
CA ASP A 75 9.08 3.81 -31.61
C ASP A 75 10.56 4.15 -31.76
N GLY A 76 11.29 3.26 -32.42
CA GLY A 76 12.54 3.58 -33.08
C GLY A 76 12.24 3.86 -34.56
N HIS A 77 12.12 5.13 -34.92
CA HIS A 77 12.33 5.55 -36.30
C HIS A 77 13.32 6.72 -36.32
N PRO A 78 14.40 6.63 -37.13
CA PRO A 78 15.30 7.74 -37.40
C PRO A 78 14.64 8.87 -38.18
#